data_AF-A0A844FRA8-F1
#
_entry.id   AF-A0A844FRA8-F1
#
_cell.length_a   1.000
_cell.length_b   1.000
_cell.length_c   1.000
_cell.angle_alpha   90.00
_cell.angle_beta   90.00
_cell.angle_gamma   90.00
#
_symmetry.space_group_name_H-M   'P 1'
#
loop_
_entity.id
_entity.type
_entity.pdbx_description
1 polymer ?
#
loop_
_entity_poly.entity_id
_entity_poly.type
_entity_poly.pdbx_seq_one_letter_code
_entity_poly.pdbx_strand_id
1 'polypeptide(L)'
;MIKKWMRLGVDAWRLDVANEISDHMLDNIKHVIKDEKKDTYVVGEIWHNATEWISNNGLDGVTNYAVSRAILSFVCDPPMISLSIAVLLMKSSIAIPKSNSNPPCLS
;
A
#
# COMPACT_ATOMS: atom_id res chain seq x y z
N MET A 1 -1.20 -17.67 -13.61
CA MET A 1 -1.61 -16.42 -14.29
C MET A 1 -0.58 -15.30 -14.12
N ILE A 2 -0.23 -14.93 -12.88
CA ILE A 2 0.76 -13.89 -12.55
C ILE A 2 2.06 -14.02 -13.34
N LYS A 3 2.71 -15.19 -13.31
CA LYS A 3 3.98 -15.45 -14.01
C LYS A 3 3.94 -15.14 -15.52
N LYS A 4 2.80 -15.33 -16.17
CA LYS A 4 2.64 -15.01 -17.60
C LYS A 4 2.80 -13.51 -17.82
N TRP A 5 2.11 -12.70 -17.03
CA TRP A 5 2.16 -11.24 -17.12
C TRP A 5 3.50 -10.66 -16.65
N MET A 6 4.12 -11.28 -15.64
CA MET A 6 5.49 -10.94 -15.23
C MET A 6 6.49 -11.11 -16.39
N ARG A 7 6.40 -12.22 -17.13
CA ARG A 7 7.26 -12.46 -18.31
C ARG A 7 6.97 -11.53 -19.48
N LEU A 8 5.79 -10.92 -19.52
CA LEU A 8 5.44 -9.89 -20.49
C LEU A 8 5.92 -8.49 -20.06
N GLY A 9 6.55 -8.36 -18.89
CA GLY A 9 7.20 -7.13 -18.45
C GLY A 9 6.38 -6.23 -17.53
N VAL A 10 5.37 -6.75 -16.82
CA VAL A 10 4.62 -5.97 -15.82
C VAL A 10 5.51 -5.62 -14.63
N ASP A 11 5.47 -4.34 -14.22
CA ASP A 11 6.28 -3.78 -13.12
C ASP A 11 5.50 -3.59 -11.81
N ALA A 12 4.17 -3.67 -11.84
CA ALA A 12 3.35 -3.49 -10.65
C ALA A 12 2.02 -4.25 -10.74
N TRP A 13 1.50 -4.62 -9.57
CA TRP A 13 0.20 -5.26 -9.40
C TRP A 13 -0.68 -4.43 -8.47
N ARG A 14 -1.88 -4.09 -8.94
CA ARG A 14 -2.94 -3.51 -8.12
C ARG A 14 -3.97 -4.59 -7.83
N LEU A 15 -4.06 -5.01 -6.57
CA LEU A 15 -5.01 -6.03 -6.12
C LEU A 15 -6.34 -5.37 -5.76
N ASP A 16 -7.39 -5.75 -6.49
CA ASP A 16 -8.76 -5.33 -6.24
C ASP A 16 -9.30 -5.99 -4.98
N VAL A 17 -10.06 -5.23 -4.18
CA VAL A 17 -10.68 -5.70 -2.92
C VAL A 17 -9.71 -6.54 -2.06
N ALA A 18 -8.48 -6.04 -1.88
CA ALA A 18 -7.40 -6.80 -1.24
C ALA A 18 -7.71 -7.20 0.20
N ASN A 19 -8.63 -6.48 0.86
CA ASN A 19 -9.10 -6.77 2.21
C ASN A 19 -9.97 -8.03 2.33
N GLU A 20 -10.49 -8.59 1.23
CA GLU A 20 -11.26 -9.85 1.24
C GLU A 20 -10.37 -11.08 1.01
N ILE A 21 -9.11 -10.88 0.61
CA ILE A 21 -8.14 -11.94 0.38
C ILE A 21 -7.45 -12.25 1.71
N SER A 22 -7.30 -13.54 2.03
CA SER A 22 -6.59 -13.93 3.25
C SER A 22 -5.12 -13.53 3.22
N ASP A 23 -4.57 -13.15 4.38
CA ASP A 23 -3.17 -12.71 4.51
C ASP A 23 -2.18 -13.72 3.90
N HIS A 24 -2.38 -15.02 4.19
CA HIS A 24 -1.54 -16.09 3.64
C HIS A 24 -1.60 -16.17 2.10
N MET A 25 -2.74 -15.84 1.49
CA MET A 25 -2.83 -15.80 0.03
C MET A 25 -2.13 -14.57 -0.53
N LEU A 26 -2.23 -13.41 0.13
CA LEU A 26 -1.50 -12.20 -0.26
C LEU A 26 0.01 -12.40 -0.18
N ASP A 27 0.49 -13.04 0.88
CA ASP A 27 1.91 -13.39 1.04
C ASP A 27 2.39 -14.31 -0.08
N ASN A 28 1.62 -15.35 -0.41
CA ASN A 28 1.94 -16.24 -1.53
C ASN A 28 1.96 -15.51 -2.88
N ILE A 29 1.00 -14.61 -3.12
CA ILE A 29 0.94 -13.78 -4.33
C ILE A 29 2.20 -12.92 -4.42
N LYS A 30 2.54 -12.21 -3.34
CA LYS A 30 3.71 -11.35 -3.30
C LYS A 30 4.99 -12.16 -3.48
N HIS A 31 5.11 -13.32 -2.84
CA HIS A 31 6.26 -14.21 -3.00
C HIS A 31 6.45 -14.62 -4.46
N VAL A 32 5.39 -15.10 -5.13
CA VAL A 32 5.44 -15.47 -6.55
C VAL A 32 5.82 -14.29 -7.45
N ILE A 33 5.35 -13.08 -7.13
CA ILE A 33 5.71 -11.86 -7.87
C ILE A 33 7.19 -11.52 -7.70
N LYS A 34 7.66 -11.50 -6.45
CA LYS A 34 9.04 -11.12 -6.09
C LYS A 34 10.06 -12.14 -6.56
N ASP A 35 9.69 -13.42 -6.64
CA ASP A 35 10.52 -14.49 -7.22
C ASP A 35 10.79 -14.27 -8.72
N GLU A 36 9.80 -13.78 -9.48
CA GLU A 36 9.99 -13.48 -10.90
C GLU A 36 10.73 -12.15 -11.09
N LYS A 37 10.41 -11.12 -10.28
CA LYS A 37 11.09 -9.81 -10.30
C LYS A 37 10.95 -9.10 -8.95
N LYS A 38 12.08 -8.94 -8.25
CA LYS A 38 12.15 -8.35 -6.90
C LYS A 38 11.64 -6.90 -6.81
N ASP A 39 11.87 -6.12 -7.87
CA ASP A 39 11.51 -4.69 -7.89
C ASP A 39 10.04 -4.43 -8.25
N THR A 40 9.23 -5.48 -8.42
CA THR A 40 7.82 -5.33 -8.79
C THR A 40 7.00 -4.81 -7.61
N TYR A 41 6.22 -3.76 -7.80
CA TYR A 41 5.44 -3.14 -6.73
C TYR A 41 4.06 -3.80 -6.57
N VAL A 42 3.65 -4.12 -5.34
CA VAL A 42 2.31 -4.72 -5.07
C VAL A 42 1.49 -3.78 -4.19
N VAL A 43 0.41 -3.23 -4.74
CA VAL A 43 -0.51 -2.32 -4.05
C VAL A 43 -1.89 -2.96 -3.89
N GLY A 44 -2.44 -2.89 -2.68
CA GLY A 44 -3.81 -3.32 -2.42
C GLY A 44 -4.81 -2.17 -2.45
N GLU A 45 -6.02 -2.44 -2.92
CA GLU A 45 -7.16 -1.60 -2.62
C GLU A 45 -7.72 -1.94 -1.24
N ILE A 46 -7.51 -1.05 -0.27
CA ILE A 46 -8.06 -1.15 1.08
C ILE A 46 -8.58 0.23 1.48
N TRP A 47 -9.86 0.31 1.84
CA TRP A 47 -10.56 1.57 2.13
C TRP A 47 -10.44 2.00 3.61
N HIS A 48 -10.12 1.05 4.48
CA HIS A 48 -9.99 1.24 5.93
C HIS A 48 -8.52 1.18 6.37
N ASN A 49 -8.29 1.14 7.69
CA ASN A 49 -6.95 1.01 8.24
C ASN A 49 -6.25 -0.21 7.61
N ALA A 50 -5.08 0.00 7.01
CA ALA A 50 -4.32 -1.00 6.29
C ALA A 50 -3.01 -1.40 6.97
N THR A 51 -2.78 -0.96 8.22
CA THR A 51 -1.53 -1.20 8.96
C THR A 51 -1.15 -2.68 8.98
N GLU A 52 -2.12 -3.58 9.14
CA GLU A 52 -1.88 -5.03 9.25
C GLU A 52 -1.28 -5.60 7.95
N TRP A 53 -1.86 -5.29 6.80
CA TRP A 53 -1.37 -5.77 5.49
C TRP A 53 0.00 -5.21 5.10
N ILE A 54 0.36 -4.01 5.57
CA ILE A 54 1.68 -3.42 5.34
C ILE A 54 2.69 -4.02 6.33
N SER A 55 2.32 -4.14 7.61
CA SER A 55 3.21 -4.64 8.68
C SER A 55 3.55 -6.11 8.52
N ASN A 56 2.60 -6.92 8.05
CA ASN A 56 2.79 -8.34 7.77
C ASN A 56 3.55 -8.59 6.45
N ASN A 57 4.02 -7.54 5.79
CA ASN A 57 4.76 -7.61 4.53
C ASN A 57 3.95 -8.21 3.36
N GLY A 58 2.62 -8.34 3.47
CA GLY A 58 1.75 -8.87 2.42
C GLY A 58 1.53 -7.91 1.24
N LEU A 59 1.69 -6.60 1.46
CA LEU A 59 1.62 -5.56 0.43
C LEU A 59 2.81 -4.60 0.51
N ASP A 60 3.17 -3.96 -0.59
CA ASP A 60 4.15 -2.86 -0.60
C ASP A 60 3.48 -1.49 -0.35
N GLY A 61 2.15 -1.42 -0.45
CA GLY A 61 1.35 -0.26 -0.09
C GLY A 61 -0.14 -0.47 -0.33
N VAL A 62 -0.91 0.58 -0.05
CA VAL A 62 -2.36 0.61 -0.31
C VAL A 62 -2.80 1.89 -1.00
N THR A 63 -3.96 1.83 -1.63
CA THR A 63 -4.62 3.02 -2.17
C THR A 63 -5.02 3.94 -1.01
N ASN A 64 -4.29 5.06 -0.83
CA ASN A 64 -4.47 5.94 0.33
C ASN A 64 -5.68 6.88 0.16
N TYR A 65 -6.87 6.33 0.40
CA TYR A 65 -8.13 7.07 0.32
C TYR A 65 -8.26 8.18 1.37
N ALA A 66 -7.53 8.12 2.49
CA ALA A 66 -7.51 9.22 3.46
C ALA A 66 -6.88 10.47 2.84
N VAL A 67 -5.73 10.33 2.19
CA VAL A 67 -5.07 11.44 1.50
C VAL A 67 -5.93 11.97 0.35
N SER A 68 -6.48 11.08 -0.49
CA SER A 68 -7.33 11.52 -1.61
C SER A 68 -8.55 12.32 -1.14
N ARG A 69 -9.20 11.89 -0.05
CA ARG A 69 -10.32 12.64 0.56
C ARG A 69 -9.86 13.98 1.14
N ALA A 70 -8.71 14.02 1.81
CA ALA A 70 -8.17 15.25 2.38
C ALA A 70 -7.86 16.30 1.29
N ILE A 71 -7.26 15.87 0.17
CA ILE A 71 -6.98 16.72 -0.99
C ILE A 71 -8.29 17.18 -1.62
N LEU A 72 -9.25 16.28 -1.83
CA LEU A 72 -10.52 16.63 -2.43
C LEU A 72 -11.28 17.66 -1.59
N SER A 73 -11.36 17.46 -0.27
CA SER A 73 -11.97 18.43 0.64
C SER A 73 -11.23 19.77 0.64
N PHE A 74 -9.91 19.79 0.54
CA PHE A 74 -9.14 21.05 0.43
C PHE A 74 -9.48 21.84 -0.84
N VAL A 75 -9.61 21.15 -1.97
CA VAL A 75 -9.82 21.79 -3.28
C VAL A 75 -11.28 22.18 -3.51
N CYS A 76 -12.23 21.36 -3.02
CA CYS A 76 -13.65 21.53 -3.34
C CYS A 76 -14.46 22.26 -2.26
N ASP A 77 -14.03 22.29 -0.98
CA ASP A 77 -14.81 22.88 0.12
C ASP A 77 -14.10 24.10 0.77
N PRO A 78 -14.43 25.35 0.39
CA PRO A 78 -13.97 26.54 1.12
C PRO A 78 -14.92 26.93 2.28
N PRO A 79 -14.45 27.40 3.47
CA PRO A 79 -13.22 27.14 4.20
C PRO A 79 -13.52 26.27 5.45
N MET A 80 -13.13 24.99 5.46
CA MET A 80 -13.07 24.18 6.68
C MET A 80 -11.62 23.81 7.02
N ILE A 81 -10.99 24.75 7.74
CA ILE A 81 -9.86 24.64 8.67
C ILE A 81 -8.77 23.61 8.30
N SER A 82 -7.58 24.16 8.01
CA SER A 82 -6.30 23.46 7.84
C SER A 82 -6.00 22.36 8.87
N LEU A 83 -6.54 22.44 10.09
CA LEU A 83 -6.39 21.41 11.12
C LEU A 83 -7.05 20.09 10.76
N SER A 84 -8.24 20.08 10.16
CA SER A 84 -8.95 18.84 9.82
C SER A 84 -8.15 18.01 8.81
N ILE A 85 -7.64 18.69 7.79
CA ILE A 85 -6.78 18.13 6.74
C ILE A 85 -5.43 17.69 7.33
N ALA A 86 -4.79 18.54 8.14
CA ALA A 86 -3.52 18.19 8.79
C ALA A 86 -3.66 16.96 9.70
N VAL A 87 -4.75 16.85 10.47
CA VAL A 87 -5.04 15.68 11.30
C VAL A 87 -5.29 14.44 10.44
N LEU A 88 -6.00 14.56 9.32
CA LEU A 88 -6.23 13.42 8.43
C LEU A 88 -4.92 12.92 7.79
N LEU A 89 -4.07 13.86 7.34
CA LEU A 89 -2.75 13.56 6.80
C LEU A 89 -1.85 12.92 7.86
N MET A 90 -1.79 13.49 9.08
CA MET A 90 -1.02 12.93 10.19
C MET A 90 -1.49 11.53 10.57
N LYS A 91 -2.81 11.30 10.68
CA LYS A 91 -3.37 9.96 10.96
C LYS A 91 -2.99 8.95 9.87
N SER A 92 -2.98 9.36 8.60
CA SER A 92 -2.56 8.48 7.50
C SER A 92 -1.07 8.17 7.52
N SER A 93 -0.21 9.13 7.90
CA SER A 93 1.25 8.92 8.01
C SER A 93 1.65 8.05 9.21
N ILE A 94 0.87 8.07 10.29
CA ILE A 94 1.13 7.23 11.48
C ILE A 94 0.70 5.77 11.24
N ALA A 95 -0.34 5.55 10.42
CA ALA A 95 -0.86 4.21 10.14
C ALA A 95 0.04 3.37 9.20
N ILE A 96 1.00 3.99 8.51
CA ILE A 96 1.95 3.28 7.65
C ILE A 96 3.24 3.07 8.47
N PRO A 97 3.59 1.83 8.85
CA PRO A 97 4.86 1.59 9.52
C PRO A 97 6.00 2.10 8.62
N LYS A 98 6.93 2.88 9.19
CA LYS A 98 8.16 3.26 8.47
C LYS A 98 8.81 1.97 7.99
N SER A 99 9.14 1.88 6.70
CA SER A 99 9.86 0.69 6.21
C SER A 99 11.14 0.56 7.02
N ASN A 100 11.28 -0.54 7.77
CA ASN A 100 12.54 -0.92 8.37
C ASN A 100 13.42 -1.46 7.25
N SER A 101 13.95 -0.56 6.41
CA SER A 101 15.18 -0.85 5.67
C SER A 101 16.31 -0.87 6.70
N ASN A 102 16.45 -1.96 7.45
CA ASN A 102 17.74 -2.25 8.08
C ASN A 102 18.72 -2.47 6.93
N PRO A 103 19.80 -1.68 6.79
CA PRO A 103 20.87 -2.05 5.89
C PRO A 103 21.41 -3.42 6.32
N PRO A 104 21.79 -4.31 5.39
CA PRO A 104 22.41 -5.57 5.78
C PRO A 104 23.70 -5.20 6.53
N CYS A 105 23.72 -5.44 7.84
CA CYS A 105 24.96 -5.42 8.59
C CYS A 105 25.89 -6.43 7.94
N LEU A 106 26.98 -5.93 7.35
CA LEU A 106 28.12 -6.73 6.93
C LEU A 106 28.75 -7.37 8.17
N SER A 107 29.20 -8.62 7.96
CA SER A 107 29.92 -9.56 8.83
C SER A 107 29.14 -10.18 10.00
#